data_AF-A0A416NST0-F1
#
_entry.id   AF-A0A416NST0-F1
#
_cell.length_a   1.000
_cell.length_b   1.000
_cell.length_c   1.000
_cell.angle_alpha   90.00
_cell.angle_beta   90.00
_cell.angle_gamma   90.00
#
_symmetry.space_group_name_H-M   'P 1'
#
loop_
_entity.id
_entity.type
_entity.pdbx_description
1 polymer ?
#
loop_
_entity_poly.entity_id
_entity_poly.type
_entity_poly.pdbx_seq_one_letter_code
_entity_poly.pdbx_strand_id
1 'polypeptide(L)'
;MELIINLLQFFVTMLGFCLSGIRYLRHRTLSYFLLTCFYGCFALGSLYWTLYLLLFFETPRIFYVSEFGWVSSVIFLYLLQYTLSSPEERSFSCRKSLLAPLIGVPLCAFYCTFGDILSNLLWCGMMILVSYRSIHGLVYAETQTGKGRNLRYFHIGILCYVAVEYALWTSGCFWPGDSIFSPYCWCDLLLTFCLFGLLPATGKAVRT
;
A
#
# COMPACT_ATOMS: atom_id res chain seq x y z
N MET A 1 22.52 3.66 -1.14
CA MET A 1 21.41 4.43 -0.52
C MET A 1 20.15 3.59 -0.48
N GLU A 2 19.80 2.98 -1.61
CA GLU A 2 18.73 1.99 -1.76
C GLU A 2 18.68 0.97 -0.61
N LEU A 3 19.83 0.37 -0.25
CA LEU A 3 19.92 -0.57 0.89
C LEU A 3 19.45 0.04 2.23
N ILE A 4 19.80 1.29 2.53
CA ILE A 4 19.43 1.95 3.79
C ILE A 4 17.92 2.18 3.83
N ILE A 5 17.33 2.59 2.70
CA ILE A 5 15.89 2.83 2.60
C ILE A 5 15.12 1.52 2.66
N ASN A 6 15.57 0.48 1.97
CA ASN A 6 14.99 -0.85 2.04
C ASN A 6 15.06 -1.45 3.45
N LEU A 7 16.19 -1.27 4.16
CA LEU A 7 16.31 -1.64 5.57
C LEU A 7 15.31 -0.88 6.44
N LEU A 8 15.18 0.42 6.25
CA LEU A 8 14.21 1.23 6.97
C LEU A 8 12.77 0.76 6.71
N GLN A 9 12.42 0.51 5.44
CA GLN A 9 11.12 -0.01 5.02
C GLN A 9 10.83 -1.37 5.67
N PHE A 10 11.82 -2.27 5.68
CA PHE A 10 11.73 -3.55 6.37
C PHE A 10 11.49 -3.37 7.88
N PHE A 11 12.24 -2.50 8.56
CA PHE A 11 12.04 -2.27 10.00
C PHE A 11 10.69 -1.64 10.31
N VAL A 12 10.24 -0.69 9.50
CA VAL A 12 8.92 -0.04 9.66
C VAL A 12 7.79 -1.05 9.49
N THR A 13 7.87 -1.90 8.46
CA THR A 13 6.85 -2.92 8.20
C THR A 13 6.87 -4.02 9.25
N MET A 14 8.05 -4.43 9.73
CA MET A 14 8.21 -5.36 10.85
C MET A 14 7.66 -4.79 12.16
N LEU A 15 7.91 -3.51 12.44
CA LEU A 15 7.30 -2.82 13.58
C LEU A 15 5.77 -2.77 13.45
N GLY A 16 5.28 -2.46 12.25
CA GLY A 16 3.86 -2.51 11.90
C GLY A 16 3.24 -3.86 12.22
N PHE A 17 3.88 -4.95 11.77
CA PHE A 17 3.50 -6.34 12.02
C PHE A 17 3.44 -6.66 13.52
N CYS A 18 4.49 -6.31 14.28
CA CYS A 18 4.53 -6.54 15.72
C CYS A 18 3.42 -5.78 16.45
N LEU A 19 3.24 -4.49 16.16
CA LEU A 19 2.25 -3.65 16.83
C LEU A 19 0.81 -4.04 16.46
N SER A 20 0.53 -4.36 15.20
CA SER A 20 -0.78 -4.87 14.79
C SER A 20 -1.04 -6.25 15.38
N GLY A 21 -0.02 -7.11 15.46
CA GLY A 21 -0.09 -8.44 16.06
C GLY A 21 -0.41 -8.38 17.55
N ILE A 22 0.25 -7.49 18.30
CA ILE A 22 -0.06 -7.24 19.73
C ILE A 22 -1.52 -6.77 19.88
N ARG A 23 -1.99 -5.86 19.01
CA ARG A 23 -3.39 -5.39 19.03
C ARG A 23 -4.36 -6.51 18.68
N TYR A 24 -4.02 -7.38 17.74
CA TYR A 24 -4.81 -8.57 17.42
C TYR A 24 -4.89 -9.53 18.61
N LEU A 25 -3.77 -9.82 19.28
CA LEU A 25 -3.77 -10.68 20.47
C LEU A 25 -4.62 -10.11 21.61
N ARG A 26 -4.64 -8.77 21.76
CA ARG A 26 -5.44 -8.06 22.77
C ARG A 26 -6.93 -8.01 22.46
N HIS A 27 -7.31 -7.67 21.22
CA HIS A 27 -8.71 -7.39 20.86
C HIS A 27 -9.39 -8.50 20.06
N ARG A 28 -8.63 -9.42 19.47
CA ARG A 28 -9.09 -10.56 18.66
C ARG A 28 -10.04 -10.18 17.51
N THR A 29 -9.89 -8.99 16.93
CA THR A 29 -10.70 -8.54 15.79
C THR A 29 -10.08 -8.92 14.45
N LEU A 30 -10.94 -9.21 13.46
CA LEU A 30 -10.51 -9.52 12.10
C LEU A 30 -9.71 -8.37 11.47
N SER A 31 -10.06 -7.11 11.74
CA SER A 31 -9.34 -5.96 11.17
C SER A 31 -7.87 -5.90 11.62
N TYR A 32 -7.56 -6.21 12.88
CA TYR A 32 -6.16 -6.27 13.33
C TYR A 32 -5.43 -7.52 12.82
N PHE A 33 -6.13 -8.63 12.60
CA PHE A 33 -5.55 -9.80 11.94
C PHE A 33 -5.14 -9.46 10.50
N LEU A 34 -6.05 -8.89 9.71
CA LEU A 34 -5.79 -8.49 8.33
C LEU A 34 -4.68 -7.43 8.23
N LEU A 35 -4.66 -6.46 9.14
CA LEU A 35 -3.57 -5.48 9.22
C LEU A 35 -2.21 -6.14 9.52
N THR A 36 -2.21 -7.19 10.36
CA THR A 36 -1.01 -7.97 10.66
C THR A 36 -0.55 -8.75 9.44
N CYS A 37 -1.47 -9.37 8.71
CA CYS A 37 -1.14 -10.06 7.45
C CYS A 37 -0.60 -9.08 6.39
N PHE A 38 -1.19 -7.88 6.27
CA PHE A 38 -0.68 -6.81 5.39
C PHE A 38 0.79 -6.51 5.70
N TYR A 39 1.10 -6.10 6.94
CA TYR A 39 2.48 -5.77 7.31
C TYR A 39 3.42 -6.97 7.24
N GLY A 40 2.96 -8.17 7.61
CA GLY A 40 3.77 -9.38 7.57
C GLY A 40 4.18 -9.76 6.15
N CYS A 41 3.23 -9.77 5.21
CA CYS A 41 3.51 -10.03 3.80
C CYS A 41 4.41 -8.97 3.18
N PHE A 42 4.16 -7.69 3.50
CA PHE A 42 5.00 -6.60 3.01
C PHE A 42 6.44 -6.68 3.57
N ALA A 43 6.58 -6.98 4.87
CA ALA A 43 7.87 -7.15 5.51
C ALA A 43 8.64 -8.34 4.94
N LEU A 44 7.98 -9.46 4.63
CA LEU A 44 8.62 -10.61 3.98
C LEU A 44 9.12 -10.28 2.57
N GLY A 45 8.32 -9.58 1.77
CA GLY A 45 8.74 -9.12 0.44
C GLY A 45 9.95 -8.18 0.53
N SER A 46 9.89 -7.22 1.46
CA SER A 46 10.97 -6.25 1.70
C SER A 46 12.23 -6.92 2.27
N LEU A 47 12.09 -7.94 3.13
CA LEU A 47 13.20 -8.70 3.69
C LEU A 47 13.94 -9.46 2.59
N TYR A 48 13.22 -10.14 1.70
CA TYR A 48 13.83 -10.86 0.59
C TYR A 48 14.63 -9.89 -0.29
N TRP A 49 14.03 -8.76 -0.68
CA TRP A 49 14.69 -7.74 -1.49
C TRP A 49 15.95 -7.20 -0.81
N THR A 50 15.83 -6.84 0.47
CA THR A 50 16.93 -6.28 1.27
C THR A 50 18.08 -7.27 1.44
N LEU A 51 17.78 -8.55 1.74
CA LEU A 51 18.80 -9.59 1.88
C LEU A 51 19.50 -9.86 0.55
N TYR A 52 18.76 -9.85 -0.56
CA TYR A 52 19.35 -10.03 -1.87
C TYR A 52 20.33 -8.90 -2.20
N LEU A 53 19.93 -7.64 -2.01
CA LEU A 53 20.81 -6.48 -2.16
C LEU A 53 22.03 -6.56 -1.23
N LEU A 54 21.85 -6.97 0.02
CA LEU A 54 22.93 -7.06 1.01
C LEU A 54 23.96 -8.14 0.64
N LEU A 55 23.51 -9.28 0.13
CA LEU A 55 24.37 -10.43 -0.14
C LEU A 55 25.04 -10.35 -1.52
N PHE A 56 24.34 -9.84 -2.52
CA PHE A 56 24.78 -9.88 -3.92
C PHE A 56 25.16 -8.51 -4.48
N PHE A 57 24.84 -7.41 -3.79
CA PHE A 57 25.06 -6.03 -4.27
C PHE A 57 24.44 -5.75 -5.65
N GLU A 58 23.46 -6.56 -6.07
CA GLU A 58 22.71 -6.44 -7.31
C GLU A 58 21.22 -6.54 -6.99
N THR A 59 20.37 -5.93 -7.82
CA THR A 59 18.91 -6.09 -7.75
C THR A 59 18.50 -7.46 -8.28
N PRO A 60 17.54 -8.17 -7.65
CA PRO A 60 17.16 -9.52 -8.07
C PRO A 60 16.53 -9.51 -9.47
N ARG A 61 17.14 -10.27 -10.40
CA ARG A 61 16.58 -10.47 -11.75
C ARG A 61 15.28 -11.26 -11.75
N ILE A 62 15.07 -12.08 -10.71
CA ILE A 62 13.87 -12.89 -10.47
C ILE A 62 13.13 -12.31 -9.26
N PHE A 63 12.40 -11.23 -9.48
CA PHE A 63 11.72 -10.45 -8.45
C PHE A 63 10.39 -11.07 -7.96
N TYR A 64 9.97 -12.22 -8.51
CA TYR A 64 8.68 -12.84 -8.17
C TYR A 64 8.50 -13.10 -6.66
N VAL A 65 9.56 -13.44 -5.92
CA VAL A 65 9.45 -13.74 -4.48
C VAL A 65 9.05 -12.50 -3.67
N SER A 66 9.69 -11.36 -3.91
CA SER A 66 9.32 -10.09 -3.28
C SER A 66 7.95 -9.60 -3.77
N GLU A 67 7.66 -9.73 -5.06
CA GLU A 67 6.36 -9.38 -5.65
C GLU A 67 5.22 -10.16 -5.01
N PHE A 68 5.37 -11.48 -4.80
CA PHE A 68 4.33 -12.26 -4.13
C PHE A 68 4.04 -11.75 -2.72
N GLY A 69 5.08 -11.34 -1.98
CA GLY A 69 4.93 -10.72 -0.67
C GLY A 69 4.15 -9.40 -0.74
N TRP A 70 4.55 -8.51 -1.65
CA TRP A 70 3.91 -7.22 -1.81
C TRP A 70 2.48 -7.35 -2.35
N VAL A 71 2.22 -8.18 -3.36
CA VAL A 71 0.87 -8.43 -3.90
C VAL A 71 -0.04 -8.99 -2.82
N SER A 72 0.45 -9.98 -2.05
CA SER A 72 -0.32 -10.55 -0.93
C SER A 72 -0.67 -9.50 0.10
N SER A 73 0.26 -8.56 0.38
CA SER A 73 -0.02 -7.46 1.29
C SER A 73 -1.20 -6.61 0.80
N VAL A 74 -1.23 -6.22 -0.48
CA VAL A 74 -2.30 -5.38 -1.03
C VAL A 74 -3.63 -6.13 -1.06
N ILE A 75 -3.63 -7.46 -1.23
CA ILE A 75 -4.83 -8.29 -1.06
C ILE A 75 -5.36 -8.17 0.38
N PHE A 76 -4.51 -8.32 1.40
CA PHE A 76 -4.93 -8.14 2.79
C PHE A 76 -5.40 -6.71 3.08
N LEU A 77 -4.77 -5.70 2.47
CA LEU A 77 -5.20 -4.31 2.57
C LEU A 77 -6.60 -4.11 1.97
N TYR A 78 -6.89 -4.72 0.81
CA TYR A 78 -8.22 -4.69 0.21
C TYR A 78 -9.27 -5.39 1.08
N LEU A 79 -8.95 -6.56 1.63
CA LEU A 79 -9.83 -7.26 2.58
C LEU A 79 -10.05 -6.44 3.86
N LEU A 80 -9.03 -5.72 4.33
CA LEU A 80 -9.14 -4.82 5.47
C LEU A 80 -10.08 -3.65 5.15
N GLN A 81 -9.95 -3.02 3.98
CA GLN A 81 -10.90 -1.99 3.53
C GLN A 81 -12.32 -2.53 3.55
N TYR A 82 -12.53 -3.69 2.93
CA TYR A 82 -13.84 -4.33 2.93
C TYR A 82 -14.37 -4.57 4.35
N THR A 83 -13.54 -5.10 5.24
CA THR A 83 -13.92 -5.39 6.64
C THR A 83 -14.30 -4.13 7.42
N LEU A 84 -13.64 -3.01 7.16
CA LEU A 84 -13.93 -1.73 7.81
C LEU A 84 -15.16 -1.02 7.22
N SER A 85 -15.44 -1.20 5.93
CA SER A 85 -16.59 -0.59 5.27
C SER A 85 -17.92 -1.17 5.76
N SER A 86 -18.87 -0.31 6.11
CA SER A 86 -20.24 -0.69 6.50
C SER A 86 -21.09 -1.17 5.31
N PRO A 87 -22.19 -1.92 5.53
CA PRO A 87 -23.14 -2.27 4.46
C PRO A 87 -23.72 -1.04 3.73
N GLU A 88 -23.98 0.03 4.47
CA GLU A 88 -24.48 1.30 3.94
C GLU A 88 -23.44 1.98 3.04
N GLU A 89 -22.18 2.01 3.48
CA GLU A 89 -21.08 2.45 2.64
C GLU A 89 -21.04 1.61 1.36
N ARG A 90 -21.00 0.29 1.46
CA ARG A 90 -20.86 -0.60 0.29
C ARG A 90 -21.98 -0.46 -0.75
N SER A 91 -23.19 -0.09 -0.33
CA SER A 91 -24.34 0.15 -1.21
C SER A 91 -24.42 1.60 -1.74
N PHE A 92 -23.62 2.52 -1.19
CA PHE A 92 -23.56 3.91 -1.63
C PHE A 92 -23.09 4.02 -3.09
N SER A 93 -23.83 4.75 -3.91
CA SER A 93 -23.43 5.02 -5.29
C SER A 93 -22.47 6.22 -5.33
N CYS A 94 -21.24 6.00 -5.81
CA CYS A 94 -20.25 7.06 -5.94
C CYS A 94 -19.65 7.07 -7.34
N ARG A 95 -20.04 8.02 -8.20
CA ARG A 95 -19.39 8.18 -9.51
C ARG A 95 -17.93 8.65 -9.40
N LYS A 96 -17.58 9.35 -8.30
CA LYS A 96 -16.22 9.89 -8.09
C LYS A 96 -15.17 8.78 -7.97
N SER A 97 -15.53 7.57 -7.57
CA SER A 97 -14.58 6.45 -7.51
C SER A 97 -14.07 6.02 -8.89
N LEU A 98 -14.77 6.40 -9.98
CA LEU A 98 -14.27 6.21 -11.36
C LEU A 98 -13.00 7.01 -11.67
N LEU A 99 -12.61 7.96 -10.81
CA LEU A 99 -11.30 8.60 -10.90
C LEU A 99 -10.15 7.57 -10.77
N ALA A 100 -10.34 6.51 -9.99
CA ALA A 100 -9.32 5.46 -9.82
C ALA A 100 -8.97 4.76 -11.14
N PRO A 101 -9.92 4.16 -11.90
CA PRO A 101 -9.60 3.61 -13.22
C PRO A 101 -9.25 4.69 -14.24
N LEU A 102 -9.83 5.90 -14.16
CA LEU A 102 -9.50 7.00 -15.09
C LEU A 102 -8.01 7.36 -15.05
N ILE A 103 -7.39 7.35 -13.87
CA ILE A 103 -5.96 7.64 -13.69
C ILE A 103 -5.12 6.37 -13.85
N GLY A 104 -5.55 5.27 -13.23
CA GLY A 104 -4.75 4.04 -13.16
C GLY A 104 -4.66 3.28 -14.47
N VAL A 105 -5.69 3.29 -15.34
CA VAL A 105 -5.64 2.59 -16.64
C VAL A 105 -4.59 3.21 -17.58
N PRO A 106 -4.54 4.54 -17.77
CA PRO A 106 -3.46 5.18 -18.53
C PRO A 106 -2.06 4.89 -17.96
N LEU A 107 -1.89 4.95 -16.64
CA LEU A 107 -0.61 4.63 -15.99
C LEU A 107 -0.23 3.16 -16.20
N CYS A 108 -1.19 2.25 -16.11
CA CYS A 108 -0.97 0.83 -16.38
C CYS A 108 -0.51 0.60 -17.83
N ALA A 109 -1.19 1.21 -18.80
CA ALA A 109 -0.78 1.15 -20.21
C ALA A 109 0.63 1.70 -20.41
N PHE A 110 0.98 2.79 -19.72
CA PHE A 110 2.32 3.35 -19.72
C PHE A 110 3.37 2.37 -19.14
N TYR A 111 3.17 1.82 -17.93
CA TYR A 111 4.15 0.91 -17.33
C TYR A 111 4.33 -0.39 -18.10
N CYS A 112 3.28 -0.89 -18.75
CA CYS A 112 3.37 -2.04 -19.65
C CYS A 112 4.30 -1.82 -20.86
N THR A 113 4.72 -0.57 -21.14
CA THR A 113 5.74 -0.29 -22.18
C THR A 113 7.18 -0.42 -21.67
N PHE A 114 7.40 -0.44 -20.34
CA PHE A 114 8.73 -0.47 -19.72
C PHE A 114 9.12 -1.82 -19.12
N GLY A 115 8.17 -2.68 -18.75
CA GLY A 115 8.44 -3.91 -18.02
C GLY A 115 7.52 -5.07 -18.35
N ASP A 116 7.55 -6.11 -17.51
CA ASP A 116 6.72 -7.30 -17.68
C ASP A 116 5.22 -6.94 -17.65
N ILE A 117 4.49 -7.37 -18.67
CA ILE A 117 3.08 -6.98 -18.85
C ILE A 117 2.22 -7.57 -17.72
N LEU A 118 2.47 -8.81 -17.31
CA LEU A 118 1.63 -9.49 -16.32
C LEU A 118 1.79 -8.85 -14.93
N SER A 119 3.02 -8.62 -14.49
CA SER A 119 3.30 -7.97 -13.21
C SER A 119 2.73 -6.54 -13.17
N ASN A 120 2.89 -5.77 -14.24
CA ASN A 120 2.35 -4.40 -14.31
C ASN A 120 0.82 -4.39 -14.30
N LEU A 121 0.16 -5.29 -15.04
CA LEU A 121 -1.30 -5.42 -15.02
C LEU A 121 -1.80 -5.80 -13.63
N LEU A 122 -1.14 -6.74 -12.96
CA LEU A 122 -1.51 -7.19 -11.62
C LEU A 122 -1.35 -6.05 -10.60
N TRP A 123 -0.19 -5.42 -10.55
CA TRP A 123 0.10 -4.36 -9.58
C TRP A 123 -0.83 -3.15 -9.79
N CYS A 124 -0.95 -2.66 -11.02
CA CYS A 124 -1.84 -1.54 -11.33
C CYS A 124 -3.30 -1.89 -11.09
N GLY A 125 -3.73 -3.10 -11.43
CA GLY A 125 -5.09 -3.58 -11.16
C GLY A 125 -5.43 -3.51 -9.67
N MET A 126 -4.50 -3.94 -8.82
CA MET A 126 -4.64 -3.85 -7.36
C MET A 126 -4.66 -2.39 -6.87
N MET A 127 -3.78 -1.53 -7.39
CA MET A 127 -3.76 -0.10 -7.06
C MET A 127 -5.06 0.62 -7.47
N ILE A 128 -5.61 0.30 -8.63
CA ILE A 128 -6.92 0.79 -9.09
C ILE A 128 -8.02 0.33 -8.14
N LEU A 129 -8.05 -0.96 -7.79
CA LEU A 129 -9.09 -1.54 -6.94
C LEU A 129 -9.10 -0.91 -5.54
N VAL A 130 -7.93 -0.81 -4.92
CA VAL A 130 -7.75 -0.23 -3.58
C VAL A 130 -8.02 1.28 -3.59
N SER A 131 -7.64 1.99 -4.65
CA SER A 131 -7.98 3.40 -4.86
C SER A 131 -9.48 3.60 -5.03
N TYR A 132 -10.13 2.77 -5.85
CA TYR A 132 -11.56 2.86 -6.12
C TYR A 132 -12.35 2.76 -4.81
N ARG A 133 -12.03 1.77 -3.97
CA ARG A 133 -12.65 1.60 -2.66
C ARG A 133 -12.34 2.76 -1.71
N SER A 134 -11.11 3.29 -1.74
CA SER A 134 -10.75 4.42 -0.88
C SER A 134 -11.44 5.71 -1.27
N ILE A 135 -11.53 6.04 -2.57
CA ILE A 135 -12.25 7.25 -3.02
C ILE A 135 -13.74 7.11 -2.68
N HIS A 136 -14.32 5.95 -2.93
CA HIS A 136 -15.70 5.65 -2.60
C HIS A 136 -15.98 5.81 -1.10
N GLY A 137 -15.21 5.15 -0.25
CA GLY A 137 -15.34 5.22 1.21
C GLY A 137 -15.02 6.62 1.77
N LEU A 138 -14.08 7.36 1.18
CA LEU A 138 -13.78 8.74 1.56
C LEU A 138 -14.96 9.67 1.30
N VAL A 139 -15.60 9.57 0.12
CA VAL A 139 -16.78 10.37 -0.21
C VAL A 139 -17.93 10.05 0.74
N TYR A 140 -18.15 8.78 1.07
CA TYR A 140 -19.14 8.38 2.06
C TYR A 140 -18.80 8.90 3.46
N ALA A 141 -17.56 8.76 3.92
CA ALA A 141 -17.13 9.21 5.24
C ALA A 141 -17.29 10.73 5.43
N GLU A 142 -17.18 11.52 4.37
CA GLU A 142 -17.42 12.98 4.41
C GLU A 142 -18.90 13.35 4.61
N THR A 143 -19.84 12.45 4.29
CA THR A 143 -21.27 12.65 4.63
C THR A 143 -21.60 12.25 6.07
N GLN A 144 -20.68 11.59 6.77
CA GLN A 144 -20.87 11.13 8.15
C GLN A 144 -20.43 12.20 9.17
N THR A 145 -20.99 12.09 10.38
CA THR A 145 -20.62 12.89 11.55
C THR A 145 -20.08 12.01 12.68
N GLY A 146 -19.27 12.59 13.56
CA GLY A 146 -18.74 11.88 14.73
C GLY A 146 -17.81 10.73 14.34
N LYS A 147 -18.00 9.55 14.94
CA LYS A 147 -17.11 8.39 14.77
C LYS A 147 -17.04 7.91 13.31
N GLY A 148 -18.15 7.88 12.58
CA GLY A 148 -18.18 7.44 11.18
C GLY A 148 -17.25 8.26 10.25
N ARG A 149 -17.00 9.53 10.59
CA ARG A 149 -16.09 10.40 9.82
C ARG A 149 -14.62 10.01 9.98
N ASN A 150 -14.24 9.28 11.03
CA ASN A 150 -12.83 8.94 11.27
C ASN A 150 -12.27 7.94 10.24
N LEU A 151 -13.12 7.16 9.55
CA LEU A 151 -12.68 6.26 8.47
C LEU A 151 -12.00 7.03 7.32
N ARG A 152 -12.29 8.33 7.15
CA ARG A 152 -11.61 9.16 6.14
C ARG A 152 -10.09 9.13 6.27
N TYR A 153 -9.54 9.07 7.49
CA TYR A 153 -8.09 9.07 7.70
C TYR A 153 -7.46 7.78 7.17
N PHE A 154 -8.18 6.67 7.26
CA PHE A 154 -7.75 5.39 6.70
C PHE A 154 -7.80 5.43 5.17
N HIS A 155 -8.89 5.92 4.57
CA HIS A 155 -8.98 6.06 3.12
C HIS A 155 -7.96 7.05 2.55
N ILE A 156 -7.73 8.19 3.21
CA ILE A 156 -6.68 9.15 2.84
C ILE A 156 -5.31 8.48 2.93
N GLY A 157 -5.02 7.74 4.01
CA GLY A 157 -3.75 7.03 4.16
C GLY A 157 -3.49 6.04 3.03
N ILE A 158 -4.51 5.30 2.61
CA ILE A 158 -4.42 4.40 1.46
C ILE A 158 -4.20 5.17 0.15
N LEU A 159 -4.91 6.27 -0.08
CA LEU A 159 -4.72 7.07 -1.29
C LEU A 159 -3.33 7.71 -1.34
N CYS A 160 -2.77 8.12 -0.21
CA CYS A 160 -1.38 8.55 -0.12
C CYS A 160 -0.41 7.41 -0.48
N TYR A 161 -0.63 6.22 0.08
CA TYR A 161 0.14 5.02 -0.27
C TYR A 161 0.12 4.75 -1.78
N VAL A 162 -1.07 4.71 -2.41
CA VAL A 162 -1.18 4.47 -3.86
C VAL A 162 -0.56 5.60 -4.70
N ALA A 163 -0.73 6.86 -4.29
CA ALA A 163 -0.13 7.98 -5.01
C ALA A 163 1.41 7.92 -4.98
N VAL A 164 1.98 7.56 -3.83
CA VAL A 164 3.42 7.39 -3.69
C VAL A 164 3.92 6.16 -4.43
N GLU A 165 3.18 5.05 -4.44
CA GLU A 165 3.46 3.90 -5.31
C GLU A 165 3.54 4.34 -6.78
N TYR A 166 2.52 5.00 -7.32
CA TYR A 166 2.60 5.47 -8.71
C TYR A 166 3.76 6.45 -8.95
N ALA A 167 4.09 7.32 -7.99
CA ALA A 167 5.25 8.20 -8.11
C ALA A 167 6.57 7.40 -8.11
N LEU A 168 6.69 6.37 -7.27
CA LEU A 168 7.85 5.47 -7.21
C LEU A 168 8.03 4.74 -8.54
N TRP A 169 6.98 4.11 -9.06
CA TRP A 169 7.03 3.39 -10.33
C TRP A 169 7.33 4.33 -11.51
N THR A 170 6.65 5.49 -11.57
CA THR A 170 6.91 6.49 -12.62
C THR A 170 8.34 7.01 -12.57
N SER A 171 8.83 7.35 -11.38
CA SER A 171 10.20 7.86 -11.23
C SER A 171 11.24 6.79 -11.56
N GLY A 172 10.96 5.52 -11.26
CA GLY A 172 11.80 4.38 -11.66
C GLY A 172 11.92 4.21 -13.19
N CYS A 173 10.87 4.54 -13.96
CA CYS A 173 10.93 4.50 -15.42
C CYS A 173 11.85 5.59 -16.03
N PHE A 174 11.92 6.78 -15.42
CA PHE A 174 12.63 7.94 -15.99
C PHE A 174 14.01 8.20 -15.37
N TRP A 175 14.19 7.87 -14.09
CA TRP A 175 15.44 8.09 -13.35
C TRP A 175 15.93 6.79 -12.71
N PRO A 176 16.35 5.80 -13.53
CA PRO A 176 16.94 4.58 -13.02
C PRO A 176 18.26 4.89 -12.33
N GLY A 177 18.28 4.88 -11.00
CA GLY A 177 19.51 5.06 -10.22
C GLY A 177 19.28 5.39 -8.75
N ASP A 178 20.17 4.85 -7.90
CA ASP A 178 20.08 4.89 -6.43
C ASP A 178 20.69 6.14 -5.79
N SER A 179 20.82 7.21 -6.57
CA SER A 179 21.39 8.47 -6.11
C SER A 179 20.40 9.23 -5.22
N ILE A 180 20.91 9.99 -4.25
CA ILE A 180 20.08 10.92 -3.43
C ILE A 180 19.39 11.99 -4.28
N PHE A 181 19.93 12.25 -5.46
CA PHE A 181 19.38 13.22 -6.39
C PHE A 181 18.29 12.61 -7.27
N SER A 182 18.08 11.28 -7.22
CA SER A 182 17.02 10.62 -7.96
C SER A 182 15.67 10.80 -7.27
N PRO A 183 14.61 11.23 -7.98
CA PRO A 183 13.25 11.26 -7.45
C PRO A 183 12.77 9.89 -6.93
N TYR A 184 13.28 8.79 -7.49
CA TYR A 184 12.96 7.41 -7.09
C TYR A 184 13.26 7.17 -5.61
N CYS A 185 14.47 7.56 -5.18
CA CYS A 185 14.92 7.43 -3.79
C CYS A 185 13.99 8.14 -2.79
N TRP A 186 13.50 9.33 -3.14
CA TRP A 186 12.59 10.09 -2.28
C TRP A 186 11.18 9.50 -2.26
N CYS A 187 10.70 8.97 -3.38
CA CYS A 187 9.42 8.27 -3.43
C CYS A 187 9.44 7.01 -2.57
N ASP A 188 10.54 6.26 -2.58
CA ASP A 188 10.70 5.05 -1.77
C ASP A 188 10.70 5.38 -0.27
N LEU A 189 11.41 6.46 0.11
CA LEU A 189 11.37 6.96 1.48
C LEU A 189 9.97 7.44 1.89
N LEU A 190 9.24 8.13 1.01
CA LEU A 190 7.85 8.53 1.25
C LEU A 190 6.91 7.33 1.39
N LEU A 191 7.17 6.24 0.66
CA LEU A 191 6.39 5.01 0.75
C LEU A 191 6.50 4.42 2.15
N THR A 192 7.72 4.40 2.70
CA THR A 192 7.97 3.99 4.08
C THR A 192 7.17 4.82 5.08
N PHE A 193 7.08 6.15 4.91
CA PHE A 193 6.25 7.00 5.77
C PHE A 193 4.75 6.71 5.62
N CYS A 194 4.27 6.42 4.41
CA CYS A 194 2.88 6.01 4.19
C CYS A 194 2.56 4.70 4.92
N LEU A 195 3.45 3.71 4.81
CA LEU A 195 3.34 2.44 5.54
C LEU A 195 3.29 2.67 7.05
N PHE A 196 4.16 3.52 7.60
CA PHE A 196 4.12 3.86 9.02
C PHE A 196 2.79 4.52 9.43
N GLY A 197 2.26 5.44 8.60
CA GLY A 197 1.03 6.17 8.85
C GLY A 197 -0.25 5.32 8.80
N LEU A 198 -0.25 4.20 8.08
CA LEU A 198 -1.41 3.30 7.96
C LEU A 198 -1.77 2.65 9.31
N LEU A 199 -0.78 2.38 10.18
CA LEU A 199 -1.01 1.76 11.48
C LEU A 199 -1.89 2.61 12.42
N PRO A 200 -1.57 3.89 12.71
CA PRO A 200 -2.44 4.76 13.50
C PRO A 200 -3.75 5.10 12.78
N ALA A 201 -3.76 5.19 11.44
CA ALA A 201 -4.98 5.44 10.67
C ALA A 201 -5.99 4.28 10.83
N THR A 202 -5.52 3.03 10.70
CA THR A 202 -6.34 1.83 10.94
C THR A 202 -6.78 1.76 12.40
N GLY A 203 -5.90 2.08 13.34
CA GLY A 203 -6.24 2.13 14.77
C GLY A 203 -7.37 3.11 15.09
N LYS A 204 -7.46 4.24 14.37
CA LYS A 204 -8.60 5.18 14.48
C LYS A 204 -9.87 4.59 13.86
N ALA A 205 -9.77 3.95 12.70
CA ALA A 205 -10.90 3.33 12.00
C ALA A 205 -11.50 2.13 12.74
N VAL A 206 -10.73 1.39 13.55
CA VAL A 206 -11.27 0.26 14.32
C VAL A 206 -11.99 0.70 15.61
N ARG A 207 -11.75 1.91 16.10
CA ARG A 207 -12.37 2.44 17.34
C ARG A 207 -13.72 3.12 17.12
N THR A 208 -14.17 3.21 15.87
CA THR A 208 -15.43 3.85 15.48
C THR A 208 -16.59 2.90 15.66
#